data_AF-A0A6H9WR00-F1
#
_entry.id   AF-A0A6H9WR00-F1
#
_cell.length_a   1.000
_cell.length_b   1.000
_cell.length_c   1.000
_cell.angle_alpha   90.00
_cell.angle_beta   90.00
_cell.angle_gamma   90.00
#
_symmetry.space_group_name_H-M   'P 1'
#
loop_
_entity.id
_entity.type
_entity.pdbx_description
1 polymer ?
#
loop_
_entity_poly.entity_id
_entity_poly.type
_entity_poly.pdbx_seq_one_letter_code
_entity_poly.pdbx_strand_id
1 'polypeptide(L)'
;MFRLSRSDRTAASPAVGLSVFSDPDRFAPLHTVATELIEHLTSVYDVRREDGFAVTAELLNAPTAAETVRAVRLTPNDDACAPMVIVLTDFPGVRVYAGALFDEFYPSCGCDACAETWEGCADELRWQTLAIAEGGLAENVSEPRRARWSFSLSRGIEKGMGQTVSWQLRAADGSAESSQQSRAEDVPDDLLARARTRLDVLGAASPNGRWMPWPRRDRRAQAYDHQSSLPMSEGTSTL
;
A
#
# COMPACT_ATOMS: atom_id res chain seq x y z
N MET A 1 19.02 -27.52 43.17
CA MET A 1 20.18 -28.38 42.84
C MET A 1 19.63 -29.64 42.16
N PHE A 2 19.48 -29.63 40.83
CA PHE A 2 19.25 -30.86 40.05
C PHE A 2 19.97 -30.73 38.71
N ARG A 3 20.86 -31.69 38.48
CA ARG A 3 21.85 -31.81 37.40
C ARG A 3 21.16 -32.54 36.24
N LEU A 4 21.15 -31.96 35.04
CA LEU A 4 20.78 -32.70 33.82
C LEU A 4 22.04 -32.92 32.99
N SER A 5 22.41 -34.19 32.89
CA SER A 5 23.49 -34.73 32.07
C SER A 5 23.05 -34.71 30.61
N ARG A 6 23.93 -34.24 29.74
CA ARG A 6 23.86 -34.40 28.28
C ARG A 6 24.29 -35.82 27.92
N SER A 7 23.62 -36.45 26.96
CA SER A 7 24.22 -37.25 25.88
C SER A 7 23.14 -37.81 24.94
N ASP A 8 23.03 -37.13 23.80
CA ASP A 8 22.80 -37.61 22.44
C ASP A 8 22.09 -38.95 22.18
N ARG A 9 21.01 -38.85 21.40
CA ARG A 9 20.83 -39.69 20.21
C ARG A 9 19.95 -38.98 19.17
N THR A 10 20.62 -38.57 18.11
CA THR A 10 20.21 -38.32 16.73
C THR A 10 18.80 -38.80 16.35
N ALA A 11 17.88 -37.85 16.24
CA ALA A 11 16.96 -37.78 15.11
C ALA A 11 17.07 -36.34 14.60
N ALA A 12 17.79 -36.16 13.49
CA ALA A 12 17.75 -34.90 12.76
C ALA A 12 16.29 -34.67 12.37
N SER A 13 15.62 -33.76 13.06
CA SER A 13 14.37 -33.16 12.58
C SER A 13 14.69 -32.51 11.22
N PRO A 14 13.88 -32.70 10.17
CA PRO A 14 14.13 -32.03 8.91
C PRO A 14 14.16 -30.52 9.20
N ALA A 15 15.19 -29.88 8.65
CA ALA A 15 15.50 -28.48 8.89
C ALA A 15 14.23 -27.62 8.89
N VAL A 16 14.06 -26.84 9.96
CA VAL A 16 13.26 -25.62 9.92
C VAL A 16 13.64 -24.90 8.63
N GLY A 17 12.66 -24.71 7.74
CA GLY A 17 12.86 -24.13 6.41
C GLY A 17 13.67 -22.85 6.52
N LEU A 18 14.94 -22.93 6.15
CA LEU A 18 15.78 -21.76 6.03
C LEU A 18 15.13 -20.92 4.93
N SER A 19 14.81 -19.67 5.25
CA SER A 19 14.37 -18.67 4.29
C SER A 19 15.57 -18.39 3.37
N VAL A 20 15.69 -19.20 2.32
CA VAL A 20 16.69 -19.02 1.27
C VAL A 20 16.09 -18.06 0.24
N PHE A 21 16.90 -17.07 -0.15
CA PHE A 21 16.61 -16.13 -1.22
C PHE A 21 17.66 -16.37 -2.31
N SER A 22 17.40 -17.32 -3.20
CA SER A 22 18.38 -17.73 -4.21
C SER A 22 18.46 -16.75 -5.39
N ASP A 23 17.38 -16.00 -5.65
CA ASP A 23 17.27 -15.09 -6.78
C ASP A 23 16.37 -13.89 -6.44
N PRO A 24 16.90 -12.83 -5.79
CA PRO A 24 16.13 -11.62 -5.50
C PRO A 24 15.73 -10.85 -6.77
N ASP A 25 16.52 -10.95 -7.84
CA ASP A 25 16.31 -10.20 -9.09
C ASP A 25 15.10 -10.71 -9.87
N ARG A 26 14.54 -11.88 -9.52
CA ARG A 26 13.30 -12.40 -10.12
C ARG A 26 12.11 -11.44 -10.02
N PHE A 27 12.12 -10.52 -9.05
CA PHE A 27 11.07 -9.51 -8.85
C PHE A 27 11.39 -8.14 -9.46
N ALA A 28 12.59 -7.95 -10.06
CA ALA A 28 12.98 -6.71 -10.75
C ALA A 28 11.92 -6.13 -11.71
N PRO A 29 11.14 -6.94 -12.47
CA PRO A 29 10.07 -6.41 -13.32
C PRO A 29 8.99 -5.60 -12.57
N LEU A 30 8.80 -5.80 -11.26
CA LEU A 30 7.82 -5.05 -10.47
C LEU A 30 8.11 -3.55 -10.44
N HIS A 31 9.38 -3.14 -10.48
CA HIS A 31 9.73 -1.71 -10.55
C HIS A 31 9.28 -1.06 -11.86
N THR A 32 9.35 -1.82 -12.97
CA THR A 32 8.84 -1.38 -14.27
C THR A 32 7.32 -1.21 -14.20
N VAL A 33 6.60 -2.22 -13.70
CA VAL A 33 5.13 -2.18 -13.55
C VAL A 33 4.69 -1.02 -12.64
N ALA A 34 5.35 -0.82 -11.51
CA ALA A 34 5.04 0.27 -10.59
C ALA A 34 5.29 1.64 -11.24
N THR A 35 6.36 1.78 -12.02
CA THR A 35 6.65 3.01 -12.77
C THR A 35 5.56 3.28 -13.80
N GLU A 36 5.14 2.29 -14.57
CA GLU A 36 4.05 2.42 -15.54
C GLU A 36 2.72 2.80 -14.86
N LEU A 37 2.41 2.23 -13.70
CA LEU A 37 1.23 2.58 -12.91
C LEU A 37 1.27 4.02 -12.42
N ILE A 38 2.40 4.49 -11.90
CA ILE A 38 2.58 5.88 -11.47
C ILE A 38 2.31 6.84 -12.64
N GLU A 39 2.89 6.56 -13.82
CA GLU A 39 2.69 7.39 -15.01
C GLU A 39 1.25 7.33 -15.52
N HIS A 40 0.64 6.15 -15.53
CA HIS A 40 -0.76 5.97 -15.90
C HIS A 40 -1.70 6.78 -14.98
N LEU A 41 -1.56 6.62 -13.67
CA LEU A 41 -2.39 7.32 -12.69
C LEU A 41 -2.24 8.83 -12.81
N THR A 42 -1.00 9.31 -12.94
CA THR A 42 -0.71 10.75 -13.11
C THR A 42 -1.28 11.28 -14.43
N SER A 43 -1.29 10.49 -15.49
CA SER A 43 -1.86 10.87 -16.79
C SER A 43 -3.39 10.99 -16.75
N VAL A 44 -4.04 10.06 -16.04
CA VAL A 44 -5.48 9.83 -16.12
C VAL A 44 -6.29 10.60 -15.06
N TYR A 45 -5.72 10.80 -13.87
CA TYR A 45 -6.40 11.41 -12.73
C TYR A 45 -5.85 12.80 -12.42
N ASP A 46 -6.68 13.65 -11.82
CA ASP A 46 -6.28 14.95 -11.29
C ASP A 46 -5.61 14.77 -9.92
N VAL A 47 -4.31 14.47 -9.97
CA VAL A 47 -3.46 14.21 -8.81
C VAL A 47 -2.22 15.07 -8.84
N ARG A 48 -1.80 15.50 -7.65
CA ARG A 48 -0.51 16.11 -7.39
C ARG A 48 0.50 15.03 -7.07
N ARG A 49 1.63 15.04 -7.78
CA ARG A 49 2.73 14.09 -7.62
C ARG A 49 3.86 14.73 -6.82
N GLU A 50 4.35 14.02 -5.81
CA GLU A 50 5.56 14.35 -5.04
C GLU A 50 6.51 13.16 -5.09
N ASP A 51 7.76 13.39 -5.44
CA ASP A 51 8.81 12.35 -5.50
C ASP A 51 9.83 12.56 -4.36
N GLY A 52 10.41 11.46 -3.90
CA GLY A 52 11.55 11.45 -2.98
C GLY A 52 11.23 10.86 -1.61
N PHE A 53 12.28 10.46 -0.88
CA PHE A 53 12.14 9.72 0.39
C PHE A 53 11.31 10.45 1.46
N ALA A 54 11.25 11.79 1.43
CA ALA A 54 10.47 12.55 2.41
C ALA A 54 8.98 12.17 2.45
N VAL A 55 8.42 11.63 1.37
CA VAL A 55 7.01 11.21 1.32
C VAL A 55 6.72 9.96 2.15
N THR A 56 7.75 9.26 2.66
CA THR A 56 7.58 8.04 3.48
C THR A 56 7.48 8.31 4.98
N ALA A 57 7.68 9.55 5.43
CA ALA A 57 7.87 9.89 6.84
C ALA A 57 6.68 9.54 7.76
N GLU A 58 5.46 9.47 7.22
CA GLU A 58 4.23 9.21 7.98
C GLU A 58 3.65 7.80 7.75
N LEU A 59 4.36 6.95 7.01
CA LEU A 59 3.87 5.63 6.63
C LEU A 59 4.07 4.61 7.76
N LEU A 60 3.07 3.74 7.94
CA LEU A 60 3.22 2.55 8.78
C LEU A 60 4.31 1.66 8.17
N ASN A 61 5.20 1.10 8.99
CA ASN A 61 6.24 0.18 8.51
C ASN A 61 7.05 0.73 7.31
N ALA A 62 7.33 2.03 7.28
CA ALA A 62 8.08 2.65 6.18
C ALA A 62 9.46 1.99 6.00
N PRO A 63 9.91 1.70 4.77
CA PRO A 63 11.27 1.26 4.54
C PRO A 63 12.26 2.36 4.92
N THR A 64 13.47 1.98 5.28
CA THR A 64 14.56 2.92 5.55
C THR A 64 15.00 3.63 4.27
N ALA A 65 15.76 4.72 4.42
CA ALA A 65 16.32 5.44 3.27
C ALA A 65 17.29 4.57 2.45
N ALA A 66 17.97 3.61 3.09
CA ALA A 66 18.86 2.69 2.40
C ALA A 66 18.09 1.65 1.57
N GLU A 67 16.95 1.18 2.08
CA GLU A 67 16.08 0.22 1.40
C GLU A 67 15.23 0.86 0.29
N THR A 68 15.12 2.20 0.27
CA THR A 68 14.23 2.90 -0.67
C THR A 68 14.97 3.31 -1.93
N VAL A 69 14.57 2.73 -3.07
CA VAL A 69 15.07 3.11 -4.41
C VAL A 69 14.32 4.33 -4.94
N ARG A 70 13.00 4.35 -4.80
CA ARG A 70 12.14 5.46 -5.24
C ARG A 70 10.88 5.49 -4.39
N ALA A 71 10.41 6.68 -4.03
CA ALA A 71 9.11 6.86 -3.38
C ALA A 71 8.34 7.97 -4.09
N VAL A 72 7.06 7.73 -4.36
CA VAL A 72 6.17 8.68 -5.03
C VAL A 72 4.84 8.75 -4.29
N ARG A 73 4.43 9.95 -3.90
CA ARG A 73 3.09 10.23 -3.37
C ARG A 73 2.23 10.84 -4.45
N LEU A 74 1.04 10.29 -4.63
CA LEU A 74 -0.04 10.80 -5.46
C LEU A 74 -1.17 11.27 -4.55
N THR A 75 -1.45 12.57 -4.58
CA THR A 75 -2.50 13.20 -3.76
C THR A 75 -3.58 13.74 -4.68
N PRO A 76 -4.80 13.17 -4.68
CA PRO A 76 -5.94 13.73 -5.38
C PRO A 76 -6.28 15.14 -4.90
N ASN A 77 -6.90 15.95 -5.76
CA ASN A 77 -7.32 17.32 -5.44
C ASN A 77 -8.62 17.40 -4.59
N ASP A 78 -9.08 16.26 -4.07
CA ASP A 78 -10.25 16.13 -3.19
C ASP A 78 -9.84 15.32 -1.96
N ASP A 79 -10.00 15.91 -0.77
CA ASP A 79 -9.61 15.30 0.51
C ASP A 79 -10.44 14.07 0.89
N ALA A 80 -11.62 13.89 0.28
CA ALA A 80 -12.44 12.69 0.42
C ALA A 80 -11.93 11.50 -0.42
N CYS A 81 -10.89 11.68 -1.23
CA CYS A 81 -10.21 10.63 -1.98
C CYS A 81 -8.99 10.10 -1.22
N ALA A 82 -8.71 8.80 -1.33
CA ALA A 82 -7.54 8.20 -0.69
C ALA A 82 -6.25 8.68 -1.38
N PRO A 83 -5.31 9.36 -0.69
CA PRO A 83 -3.97 9.55 -1.25
C PRO A 83 -3.28 8.20 -1.36
N MET A 84 -2.27 8.09 -2.22
CA MET A 84 -1.50 6.86 -2.40
C MET A 84 -0.01 7.16 -2.39
N VAL A 85 0.78 6.29 -1.77
CA VAL A 85 2.25 6.31 -1.85
C VAL A 85 2.74 4.97 -2.37
N ILE A 86 3.54 4.99 -3.43
CA ILE A 86 4.18 3.82 -4.02
C ILE A 86 5.67 3.93 -3.76
N VAL A 87 6.24 2.92 -3.11
CA VAL A 87 7.67 2.85 -2.76
C VAL A 87 8.30 1.63 -3.40
N LEU A 88 9.33 1.85 -4.21
CA LEU A 88 10.18 0.82 -4.79
C LEU A 88 11.35 0.57 -3.85
N THR A 89 11.61 -0.69 -3.51
CA THR A 89 12.66 -1.09 -2.56
C THR A 89 13.87 -1.77 -3.23
N ASP A 90 14.98 -1.89 -2.51
CA ASP A 90 16.26 -2.44 -2.97
C ASP A 90 16.27 -3.97 -3.13
N PHE A 91 15.57 -4.72 -2.27
CA PHE A 91 15.01 -6.02 -2.64
C PHE A 91 13.84 -5.71 -3.57
N PRO A 92 13.91 -6.02 -4.88
CA PRO A 92 13.16 -5.31 -5.92
C PRO A 92 11.66 -5.55 -5.84
N GLY A 93 11.04 -4.91 -4.87
CA GLY A 93 9.66 -5.00 -4.49
C GLY A 93 9.03 -3.62 -4.45
N VAL A 94 7.72 -3.63 -4.21
CA VAL A 94 6.87 -2.45 -4.24
C VAL A 94 6.01 -2.47 -2.99
N ARG A 95 6.02 -1.37 -2.25
CA ARG A 95 5.11 -1.13 -1.13
C ARG A 95 4.09 -0.10 -1.55
N VAL A 96 2.81 -0.41 -1.37
CA VAL A 96 1.71 0.50 -1.66
C VAL A 96 1.05 0.88 -0.36
N TYR A 97 0.90 2.18 -0.16
CA TYR A 97 0.19 2.75 0.97
C TYR A 97 -0.96 3.58 0.43
N ALA A 98 -2.11 3.55 1.08
CA ALA A 98 -3.24 4.37 0.66
C ALA A 98 -4.13 4.81 1.83
N GLY A 99 -4.91 5.86 1.61
CA GLY A 99 -5.88 6.32 2.59
C GLY A 99 -5.22 6.71 3.90
N ALA A 100 -5.65 6.10 4.99
CA ALA A 100 -5.17 6.36 6.34
C ALA A 100 -4.33 5.22 6.94
N LEU A 101 -4.60 3.97 6.55
CA LEU A 101 -4.14 2.75 7.23
C LEU A 101 -3.77 1.61 6.28
N PHE A 102 -4.17 1.68 5.00
CA PHE A 102 -3.86 0.64 4.02
C PHE A 102 -2.37 0.60 3.72
N ASP A 103 -1.76 -0.58 3.89
CA ASP A 103 -0.43 -0.92 3.44
C ASP A 103 -0.40 -2.35 2.88
N GLU A 104 0.24 -2.52 1.72
CA GLU A 104 0.48 -3.83 1.11
C GLU A 104 1.87 -3.90 0.46
N PHE A 105 2.43 -5.10 0.38
CA PHE A 105 3.81 -5.34 -0.05
C PHE A 105 3.89 -6.42 -1.14
N TYR A 106 4.70 -6.14 -2.15
CA TYR A 106 4.90 -7.01 -3.31
C TYR A 106 6.39 -7.27 -3.55
N PRO A 107 6.86 -8.52 -3.50
CA PRO A 107 6.13 -9.68 -3.01
C PRO A 107 5.79 -9.57 -1.51
N SER A 108 4.76 -10.30 -1.08
CA SER A 108 4.43 -10.47 0.34
C SER A 108 5.49 -11.32 1.05
N CYS A 109 6.12 -12.26 0.34
CA CYS A 109 7.21 -13.08 0.82
C CYS A 109 8.24 -13.37 -0.29
N GLY A 110 9.48 -12.93 -0.09
CA GLY A 110 10.56 -13.14 -1.07
C GLY A 110 11.22 -14.53 -1.04
N CYS A 111 10.84 -15.42 -0.12
CA CYS A 111 11.55 -16.69 0.06
C CYS A 111 11.28 -17.69 -1.08
N ASP A 112 12.20 -18.64 -1.28
CA ASP A 112 12.08 -19.68 -2.32
C ASP A 112 11.01 -20.73 -1.99
N ALA A 113 10.55 -20.80 -0.74
CA ALA A 113 9.50 -21.73 -0.34
C ALA A 113 8.09 -21.24 -0.73
N CYS A 114 7.93 -19.93 -0.95
CA CYS A 114 6.68 -19.35 -1.42
C CYS A 114 6.63 -19.45 -2.94
N ALA A 115 5.49 -19.93 -3.48
CA ALA A 115 5.25 -20.01 -4.92
C ALA A 115 4.81 -18.66 -5.52
N GLU A 116 5.20 -17.55 -4.90
CA GLU A 116 4.85 -16.20 -5.32
C GLU A 116 5.68 -15.82 -6.56
N THR A 117 5.00 -15.42 -7.64
CA THR A 117 5.65 -15.01 -8.90
C THR A 117 5.51 -13.51 -9.11
N TRP A 118 6.45 -12.91 -9.85
CA TRP A 118 6.39 -11.48 -10.10
C TRP A 118 5.15 -11.10 -10.94
N GLU A 119 4.66 -11.98 -11.82
CA GLU A 119 3.43 -11.76 -12.59
C GLU A 119 2.21 -11.68 -11.68
N GLY A 120 2.08 -12.61 -10.74
CA GLY A 120 0.99 -12.61 -9.77
C GLY A 120 1.01 -11.35 -8.90
N CYS A 121 2.20 -10.98 -8.40
CA CYS A 121 2.39 -9.72 -7.69
C CYS A 121 2.03 -8.50 -8.56
N ALA A 122 2.39 -8.50 -9.84
CA ALA A 122 2.10 -7.40 -10.76
C ALA A 122 0.60 -7.26 -11.03
N ASP A 123 -0.12 -8.37 -11.23
CA ASP A 123 -1.56 -8.38 -11.43
C ASP A 123 -2.29 -7.88 -10.18
N GLU A 124 -1.87 -8.33 -9.00
CA GLU A 124 -2.45 -7.86 -7.73
C GLU A 124 -2.15 -6.39 -7.48
N LEU A 125 -0.90 -5.95 -7.66
CA LEU A 125 -0.48 -4.55 -7.55
C LEU A 125 -1.32 -3.64 -8.46
N ARG A 126 -1.50 -4.03 -9.73
CA ARG A 126 -2.33 -3.29 -10.70
C ARG A 126 -3.78 -3.23 -10.25
N TRP A 127 -4.36 -4.37 -9.88
CA TRP A 127 -5.74 -4.43 -9.42
C TRP A 127 -5.96 -3.55 -8.20
N GLN A 128 -5.12 -3.66 -7.16
CA GLN A 128 -5.27 -2.89 -5.93
C GLN A 128 -5.15 -1.39 -6.19
N THR A 129 -4.12 -0.98 -6.93
CA THR A 129 -3.84 0.41 -7.28
C THR A 129 -5.01 1.06 -8.02
N LEU A 130 -5.58 0.36 -9.01
CA LEU A 130 -6.72 0.86 -9.77
C LEU A 130 -8.01 0.86 -8.94
N ALA A 131 -8.27 -0.18 -8.15
CA ALA A 131 -9.43 -0.24 -7.26
C ALA A 131 -9.43 0.91 -6.24
N ILE A 132 -8.26 1.28 -5.70
CA ILE A 132 -8.12 2.44 -4.81
C ILE A 132 -8.45 3.74 -5.55
N ALA A 133 -7.86 3.95 -6.73
CA ALA A 133 -8.12 5.15 -7.54
C ALA A 133 -9.59 5.26 -7.98
N GLU A 134 -10.30 4.14 -8.09
CA GLU A 134 -11.72 4.07 -8.41
C GLU A 134 -12.65 4.18 -7.18
N GLY A 135 -12.12 4.44 -5.98
CA GLY A 135 -12.92 4.62 -4.76
C GLY A 135 -13.37 3.32 -4.11
N GLY A 136 -12.69 2.21 -4.43
CA GLY A 136 -12.97 0.88 -3.88
C GLY A 136 -12.55 0.70 -2.42
N LEU A 137 -11.71 1.59 -1.89
CA LEU A 137 -11.14 1.47 -0.54
C LEU A 137 -12.13 1.94 0.54
N ALA A 138 -12.36 1.10 1.54
CA ALA A 138 -12.97 1.45 2.82
C ALA A 138 -11.98 1.13 3.94
N GLU A 139 -11.93 1.99 4.95
CA GLU A 139 -11.08 1.81 6.13
C GLU A 139 -11.90 2.08 7.39
N ASN A 140 -11.56 1.42 8.48
CA ASN A 140 -12.28 1.55 9.73
C ASN A 140 -11.37 1.32 10.93
N VAL A 141 -11.55 2.16 11.95
CA VAL A 141 -11.01 1.97 13.29
C VAL A 141 -12.18 1.63 14.20
N SER A 142 -12.20 0.41 14.74
CA SER A 142 -13.29 0.02 15.64
C SER A 142 -13.28 0.83 16.93
N GLU A 143 -14.41 0.85 17.63
CA GLU A 143 -14.48 1.42 18.97
C GLU A 143 -13.44 0.79 19.93
N PRO A 144 -12.84 1.58 20.83
CA PRO A 144 -11.87 1.09 21.80
C PRO A 144 -12.43 -0.10 22.61
N ARG A 145 -11.72 -1.23 22.56
CA ARG A 145 -12.09 -2.46 23.27
C ARG A 145 -10.85 -3.14 23.83
N ARG A 146 -10.93 -3.57 25.09
CA ARG A 146 -9.86 -4.37 25.71
C ARG A 146 -9.83 -5.76 25.08
N ALA A 147 -8.64 -6.21 24.69
CA ALA A 147 -8.42 -7.59 24.28
C ALA A 147 -8.75 -8.55 25.44
N ARG A 148 -9.47 -9.64 25.13
CA ARG A 148 -9.81 -10.68 26.09
C ARG A 148 -8.97 -11.91 25.81
N TRP A 149 -8.42 -12.51 26.85
CA TRP A 149 -7.71 -13.78 26.74
C TRP A 149 -8.71 -14.94 26.71
N SER A 150 -8.50 -15.89 25.81
CA SER A 150 -9.26 -17.13 25.68
C SER A 150 -8.33 -18.33 25.62
N PHE A 151 -8.82 -19.50 25.98
CA PHE A 151 -8.07 -20.75 25.84
C PHE A 151 -8.74 -21.64 24.79
N SER A 152 -7.96 -22.08 23.80
CA SER A 152 -8.35 -23.05 22.79
C SER A 152 -7.49 -24.31 22.92
N LEU A 153 -8.11 -25.49 22.84
CA LEU A 153 -7.39 -26.78 22.91
C LEU A 153 -6.36 -26.95 21.79
N SER A 154 -6.57 -26.34 20.62
CA SER A 154 -5.66 -26.48 19.47
C SER A 154 -4.54 -25.44 19.43
N ARG A 155 -4.75 -24.27 20.03
CA ARG A 155 -3.86 -23.10 19.90
C ARG A 155 -3.36 -22.53 21.24
N GLY A 156 -3.83 -23.08 22.36
CA GLY A 156 -3.44 -22.64 23.70
C GLY A 156 -4.12 -21.34 24.12
N ILE A 157 -3.40 -20.52 24.89
CA ILE A 157 -3.88 -19.22 25.36
C ILE A 157 -3.75 -18.20 24.22
N GLU A 158 -4.88 -17.63 23.83
CA GLU A 158 -4.98 -16.67 22.74
C GLU A 158 -5.42 -15.30 23.26
N LYS A 159 -4.79 -14.25 22.75
CA LYS A 159 -5.24 -12.88 22.96
C LYS A 159 -6.24 -12.53 21.87
N GLY A 160 -7.46 -12.18 22.25
CA GLY A 160 -8.46 -11.63 21.33
C GLY A 160 -8.00 -10.32 20.67
N MET A 161 -8.73 -9.87 19.65
CA MET A 161 -8.31 -8.73 18.83
C MET A 161 -8.34 -7.38 19.57
N GLY A 162 -9.24 -7.21 20.55
CA GLY A 162 -9.41 -5.91 21.21
C GLY A 162 -9.99 -4.87 20.25
N GLN A 163 -9.42 -3.66 20.25
CA GLN A 163 -9.67 -2.66 19.22
C GLN A 163 -8.94 -3.07 17.94
N THR A 164 -9.57 -2.89 16.79
CA THR A 164 -9.01 -3.27 15.49
C THR A 164 -8.99 -2.12 14.52
N VAL A 165 -8.00 -2.15 13.64
CA VAL A 165 -8.03 -1.44 12.37
C VAL A 165 -8.34 -2.44 11.26
N SER A 166 -9.03 -1.99 10.23
CA SER A 166 -9.37 -2.84 9.09
C SER A 166 -9.52 -2.02 7.84
N TRP A 167 -9.27 -2.66 6.70
CA TRP A 167 -9.59 -2.12 5.40
C TRP A 167 -10.31 -3.16 4.54
N GLN A 168 -11.06 -2.68 3.57
CA GLN A 168 -11.68 -3.47 2.52
C GLN A 168 -11.43 -2.79 1.19
N LEU A 169 -11.08 -3.57 0.18
CA LEU A 169 -10.89 -3.10 -1.18
C LEU A 169 -11.80 -3.90 -2.10
N ARG A 170 -12.48 -3.19 -3.01
CA ARG A 170 -13.38 -3.78 -4.01
C ARG A 170 -13.07 -3.20 -5.37
N ALA A 171 -13.01 -4.06 -6.38
CA ALA A 171 -12.98 -3.62 -7.78
C ALA A 171 -14.26 -2.82 -8.11
N ALA A 172 -14.17 -1.83 -9.01
CA ALA A 172 -15.34 -1.05 -9.43
C ALA A 172 -16.40 -1.91 -10.15
N ASP A 173 -15.97 -2.97 -10.84
CA ASP A 173 -16.85 -3.94 -11.50
C ASP A 173 -17.35 -5.04 -10.55
N GLY A 174 -16.90 -5.04 -9.29
CA GLY A 174 -17.25 -6.04 -8.28
C GLY A 174 -16.64 -7.43 -8.52
N SER A 175 -15.72 -7.59 -9.48
CA SER A 175 -15.13 -8.89 -9.84
C SER A 175 -14.19 -9.46 -8.76
N ALA A 176 -13.61 -8.57 -7.94
CA ALA A 176 -12.66 -8.94 -6.91
C ALA A 176 -12.83 -8.09 -5.65
N GLU A 177 -12.57 -8.71 -4.50
CA GLU A 177 -12.54 -8.08 -3.19
C GLU A 177 -11.35 -8.60 -2.37
N SER A 178 -10.79 -7.75 -1.53
CA SER A 178 -9.83 -8.12 -0.50
C SER A 178 -10.12 -7.34 0.77
N SER A 179 -9.70 -7.87 1.91
CA SER A 179 -9.85 -7.19 3.19
C SER A 179 -8.85 -7.71 4.19
N GLN A 180 -8.43 -6.84 5.09
CA GLN A 180 -7.56 -7.20 6.20
C GLN A 180 -8.05 -6.55 7.49
N GLN A 181 -7.74 -7.20 8.61
CA GLN A 181 -7.99 -6.70 9.95
C GLN A 181 -6.80 -7.03 10.83
N SER A 182 -6.32 -6.03 11.57
CA SER A 182 -5.23 -6.17 12.54
C SER A 182 -5.61 -5.52 13.87
N ARG A 183 -4.80 -5.72 14.90
CA ARG A 183 -5.06 -5.08 16.19
C ARG A 183 -4.59 -3.64 16.12
N ALA A 184 -5.38 -2.72 16.68
CA ALA A 184 -5.00 -1.30 16.73
C ALA A 184 -3.76 -1.06 17.60
N GLU A 185 -3.44 -1.97 18.53
CA GLU A 185 -2.22 -1.88 19.36
C GLU A 185 -0.92 -2.13 18.57
N ASP A 186 -1.02 -2.67 17.34
CA ASP A 186 0.13 -2.87 16.44
C ASP A 186 0.39 -1.61 15.58
N VAL A 187 -0.46 -0.58 15.69
CA VAL A 187 -0.35 0.70 14.98
C VAL A 187 0.17 1.76 15.94
N PRO A 188 1.16 2.61 15.55
CA PRO A 188 1.61 3.73 16.38
C PRO A 188 0.45 4.65 16.78
N ASP A 189 0.42 5.07 18.05
CA ASP A 189 -0.69 5.86 18.62
C ASP A 189 -0.97 7.15 17.84
N ASP A 190 0.08 7.82 17.34
CA ASP A 190 -0.03 9.05 16.57
C ASP A 190 -0.66 8.80 15.20
N LEU A 191 -0.31 7.69 14.53
CA LEU A 191 -0.92 7.27 13.27
C LEU A 191 -2.37 6.87 13.49
N LEU A 192 -2.67 6.12 14.54
CA LEU A 192 -4.03 5.71 14.88
C LEU A 192 -4.94 6.93 15.14
N ALA A 193 -4.43 7.93 15.86
CA ALA A 193 -5.14 9.19 16.10
C ALA A 193 -5.40 9.97 14.81
N ARG A 194 -4.38 10.14 13.95
CA ARG A 194 -4.52 10.78 12.63
C ARG A 194 -5.53 10.04 11.76
N ALA A 195 -5.45 8.71 11.72
CA ALA A 195 -6.36 7.88 10.95
C ALA A 195 -7.80 8.05 11.42
N ARG A 196 -8.05 8.05 12.73
CA ARG A 196 -9.40 8.28 13.27
C ARG A 196 -9.94 9.64 12.86
N THR A 197 -9.16 10.71 13.02
CA THR A 197 -9.57 12.05 12.59
C THR A 197 -9.89 12.09 11.09
N ARG A 198 -9.06 11.46 10.26
CA ARG A 198 -9.26 11.44 8.80
C ARG A 198 -10.50 10.66 8.40
N LEU A 199 -10.76 9.51 9.03
CA LEU A 199 -11.93 8.68 8.77
C LEU A 199 -13.23 9.30 9.30
N ASP A 200 -13.18 10.05 10.40
CA ASP A 200 -14.34 10.80 10.91
C ASP A 200 -14.73 11.91 9.91
N VAL A 201 -13.75 12.63 9.34
CA VAL A 201 -13.99 13.62 8.27
C VAL A 201 -14.53 12.95 7.01
N LEU A 202 -13.95 11.82 6.59
CA LEU A 202 -14.43 11.05 5.45
C LEU A 202 -15.88 10.59 5.64
N GLY A 203 -16.24 10.10 6.83
CA GLY A 203 -17.61 9.66 7.14
C GLY A 203 -18.65 10.77 7.02
N ALA A 204 -18.27 12.03 7.20
CA ALA A 204 -19.14 13.18 6.95
C ALA A 204 -19.34 13.47 5.45
N ALA A 205 -18.36 13.13 4.61
CA ALA A 205 -18.38 13.37 3.16
C ALA A 205 -18.91 12.16 2.36
N SER A 206 -18.76 10.94 2.88
CA SER A 206 -19.04 9.68 2.18
C SER A 206 -20.03 8.79 2.96
N PRO A 207 -21.29 8.66 2.50
CA PRO A 207 -22.35 7.95 3.23
C PRO A 207 -22.09 6.46 3.48
N ASN A 208 -21.21 5.83 2.70
CA ASN A 208 -20.87 4.42 2.81
C ASN A 208 -19.52 4.19 3.52
N GLY A 209 -18.86 5.25 4.02
CA GLY A 209 -17.56 5.19 4.66
C GLY A 209 -16.41 4.78 3.73
N ARG A 210 -16.61 4.83 2.40
CA ARG A 210 -15.58 4.58 1.39
C ARG A 210 -14.92 5.88 0.97
N TRP A 211 -13.64 5.80 0.63
CA TRP A 211 -12.97 6.86 -0.09
C TRP A 211 -13.67 7.12 -1.43
N MET A 212 -13.77 8.37 -1.83
CA MET A 212 -14.32 8.76 -3.13
C MET A 212 -13.37 8.34 -4.26
N PRO A 213 -13.89 8.08 -5.47
CA PRO A 213 -13.07 7.86 -6.65
C PRO A 213 -12.25 9.11 -6.97
N TRP A 214 -11.01 8.91 -7.41
CA TRP A 214 -10.15 10.01 -7.80
C TRP A 214 -10.77 10.79 -8.97
N PRO A 215 -10.77 12.14 -8.92
CA PRO A 215 -11.23 12.95 -10.02
C PRO A 215 -10.40 12.65 -11.28
N ARG A 216 -11.08 12.48 -12.41
CA ARG A 216 -10.39 12.31 -13.70
C ARG A 216 -9.82 13.65 -14.14
N ARG A 217 -8.68 13.62 -14.81
CA ARG A 217 -8.07 14.83 -15.36
C ARG A 217 -8.90 15.36 -16.54
N ASP A 218 -9.25 16.64 -16.50
CA ASP A 218 -9.97 17.28 -17.60
C ASP A 218 -9.08 17.43 -18.84
N ARG A 219 -9.24 16.53 -19.82
CA ARG A 219 -8.48 16.58 -21.09
C ARG A 219 -8.72 17.86 -21.92
N ARG A 220 -9.81 18.60 -21.67
CA ARG A 220 -10.10 19.87 -22.35
C ARG A 220 -9.20 21.02 -21.87
N ALA A 221 -8.73 21.02 -20.62
CA ALA A 221 -7.82 22.04 -20.11
C ALA A 221 -6.40 21.87 -20.68
N GLN A 222 -5.96 20.63 -20.94
CA GLN A 222 -4.64 20.33 -21.55
C GLN A 222 -4.46 20.91 -22.96
N ALA A 223 -5.52 20.97 -23.77
CA ALA A 223 -5.44 21.52 -25.12
C ALA A 223 -5.15 23.04 -25.13
N TYR A 224 -5.55 23.76 -24.08
CA TYR A 224 -5.35 25.21 -23.97
C TYR A 224 -3.93 25.58 -23.50
N ASP A 225 -3.33 24.80 -22.59
CA ASP A 225 -1.96 25.03 -22.11
C ASP A 225 -0.91 24.72 -23.18
N HIS A 226 -1.16 23.70 -24.02
CA HIS A 226 -0.25 23.39 -25.12
C HIS A 226 -0.32 24.44 -26.24
N GLN A 227 -1.50 25.00 -26.51
CA GLN A 227 -1.69 26.04 -27.52
C GLN A 227 -1.13 27.41 -27.09
N SER A 228 -1.18 27.72 -25.79
CA SER A 228 -0.64 28.99 -25.24
C SER A 228 0.89 29.02 -25.13
N SER A 229 1.55 27.88 -25.31
CA SER A 229 3.03 27.76 -25.24
C SER A 229 3.71 27.83 -26.62
N LEU A 230 2.96 28.06 -27.71
CA LEU A 230 3.55 28.31 -29.04
C LEU A 230 4.01 29.77 -29.13
N PRO A 231 5.29 30.06 -29.40
CA PRO A 231 5.73 31.42 -29.66
C PRO A 231 5.04 31.94 -30.92
N MET A 232 4.36 33.07 -30.79
CA MET A 232 3.89 33.89 -31.90
C MET A 232 5.08 34.16 -32.82
N SER A 233 5.16 33.50 -33.97
CA SER A 233 6.14 33.85 -34.99
C SER A 233 5.78 35.22 -35.54
N GLU A 234 6.61 36.21 -35.22
CA GLU A 234 6.53 37.53 -35.83
C GLU A 234 6.76 37.39 -37.33
N GLY A 235 5.70 37.66 -38.09
CA GLY A 235 5.74 37.74 -39.54
C GLY A 235 6.70 38.85 -39.96
N THR A 236 7.84 38.46 -40.54
CA THR A 236 8.73 39.40 -41.20
C THR A 236 8.05 39.88 -42.47
N SER A 237 7.50 41.09 -42.38
CA SER A 237 7.11 41.89 -43.54
C SER A 237 8.38 42.43 -44.19
N THR A 238 8.62 42.13 -45.45
CA THR A 238 9.57 42.90 -46.26
C THR A 238 9.03 43.02 -47.67
N LEU A 239 9.11 44.28 -48.13
CA LEU A 239 8.70 44.86 -49.40
C LEU A 239 9.38 44.23 -50.61
#